data_AF-A0A3B8Q3R8-F1
#
_entry.id   AF-A0A3B8Q3R8-F1
#
_cell.length_a   1.000
_cell.length_b   1.000
_cell.length_c   1.000
_cell.angle_alpha   90.00
_cell.angle_beta   90.00
_cell.angle_gamma   90.00
#
_symmetry.space_group_name_H-M   'P 1'
#
loop_
_entity.id
_entity.type
_entity.pdbx_description
1 polymer ?
#
loop_
_entity_poly.entity_id
_entity_poly.type
_entity_poly.pdbx_seq_one_letter_code
_entity_poly.pdbx_strand_id
1 'polypeptide(L)'
;MKFTNKCPKCGSSDVIADAKAIDRTRGGSGSIETELTVATFRKPDAVLFKGQQNTSLSAWVCAACGFVEFYADSPKTLKMATA
;
A
#
# COMPACT_ATOMS: atom_id res chain seq x y z
N MET A 1 -4.35 -11.56 -6.74
CA MET A 1 -4.65 -12.56 -5.69
C MET A 1 -6.00 -12.32 -5.05
N LYS A 2 -6.29 -11.12 -4.55
CA LYS A 2 -7.54 -10.82 -3.81
C LYS A 2 -8.84 -11.21 -4.53
N PHE A 3 -8.90 -11.03 -5.84
CA PHE A 3 -10.12 -11.30 -6.63
C PHE A 3 -10.18 -12.71 -7.23
N THR A 4 -9.03 -13.33 -7.47
CA THR A 4 -8.94 -14.59 -8.23
C THR A 4 -8.50 -15.77 -7.38
N ASN A 5 -8.10 -15.54 -6.12
CA ASN A 5 -7.40 -16.50 -5.25
C ASN A 5 -6.18 -17.17 -5.91
N LYS A 6 -5.58 -16.50 -6.90
CA LYS A 6 -4.37 -16.97 -7.58
C LYS A 6 -3.34 -15.85 -7.68
N CYS A 7 -2.07 -16.21 -7.55
CA CYS A 7 -0.95 -15.34 -7.80
C CYS A 7 -0.90 -14.94 -9.28
N PRO A 8 -0.95 -13.65 -9.63
CA PRO A 8 -0.90 -13.21 -11.03
C PRO A 8 0.48 -13.47 -11.67
N LYS A 9 1.53 -13.68 -10.85
CA LYS A 9 2.90 -13.90 -11.32
C LYS A 9 3.20 -15.37 -11.64
N CYS A 10 2.71 -16.32 -10.83
CA CYS A 10 3.06 -17.73 -10.97
C CYS A 10 1.86 -18.69 -11.04
N GLY A 11 0.63 -18.19 -10.91
CA GLY A 11 -0.59 -19.01 -10.98
C GLY A 11 -0.92 -19.83 -9.72
N SER A 12 -0.03 -19.86 -8.71
CA SER A 12 -0.28 -20.57 -7.45
C SER A 12 -1.53 -20.06 -6.73
N SER A 13 -2.29 -20.97 -6.12
CA SER A 13 -3.42 -20.65 -5.22
C SER A 13 -3.02 -20.55 -3.75
N ASP A 14 -1.74 -20.76 -3.42
CA ASP A 14 -1.23 -20.64 -2.06
C ASP A 14 -0.94 -19.17 -1.73
N VAL A 15 -1.88 -18.55 -1.01
CA VAL A 15 -1.95 -17.10 -0.77
C VAL A 15 -2.16 -16.80 0.71
N ILE A 16 -1.32 -15.93 1.26
CA ILE A 16 -1.46 -15.32 2.58
C ILE A 16 -2.29 -14.05 2.40
N ALA A 17 -3.52 -14.04 2.92
CA ALA A 17 -4.53 -13.00 2.66
C ALA A 17 -4.72 -11.99 3.81
N ASP A 18 -4.07 -12.23 4.94
CA ASP A 18 -4.13 -11.45 6.18
C ASP A 18 -2.82 -10.70 6.47
N ALA A 19 -2.01 -10.45 5.42
CA ALA A 19 -0.75 -9.74 5.56
C ALA A 19 -0.96 -8.23 5.73
N LYS A 20 -0.18 -7.63 6.64
CA LYS A 20 -0.09 -6.18 6.80
C LYS A 20 1.20 -5.64 6.20
N ALA A 21 1.09 -4.55 5.44
CA ALA A 21 2.24 -3.80 4.97
C ALA A 21 2.70 -2.86 6.09
N ILE A 22 3.87 -3.11 6.67
CA ILE A 22 4.39 -2.34 7.80
C ILE A 22 5.59 -1.54 7.33
N ASP A 23 5.56 -0.24 7.58
CA ASP A 23 6.72 0.65 7.50
C ASP A 23 7.38 0.75 8.88
N ARG A 24 8.71 0.81 8.89
CA ARG A 24 9.50 0.96 10.12
C ARG A 24 10.22 2.29 10.05
N THR A 25 9.62 3.29 10.68
CA THR A 25 10.25 4.60 10.80
C THR A 25 11.11 4.65 12.07
N ARG A 26 12.33 5.17 11.95
CA ARG A 26 13.20 5.41 13.10
C ARG A 26 12.78 6.71 13.79
N GLY A 27 12.22 6.60 14.99
CA GLY A 27 11.96 7.72 15.89
C GLY A 27 13.06 7.88 16.95
N GLY A 28 13.12 9.05 17.61
CA GLY A 28 14.18 9.43 18.54
C GLY A 28 14.42 8.49 19.75
N SER A 29 13.53 7.55 20.02
CA SER A 29 13.67 6.55 21.10
C SER A 29 13.50 5.09 20.66
N GLY A 30 13.39 4.79 19.36
CA GLY A 30 13.23 3.42 18.86
C GLY A 30 12.61 3.32 17.46
N SER A 31 12.45 2.09 16.96
CA SER A 31 11.66 1.84 15.74
C SER A 31 10.17 1.83 16.09
N ILE A 32 9.40 2.68 15.42
CA ILE A 32 7.93 2.65 15.51
C ILE A 32 7.44 1.91 14.27
N GLU A 33 6.65 0.86 14.48
CA GLU A 33 5.94 0.18 13.41
C GLU A 33 4.67 0.98 13.07
N THR A 34 4.54 1.39 11.81
CA THR A 34 3.36 2.08 11.28
C THR A 34 2.88 1.35 10.03
N GLU A 35 1.60 1.49 9.68
CA GLU A 35 1.12 0.95 8.41
C GLU A 35 1.79 1.66 7.23
N LEU A 36 2.16 0.89 6.21
CA LEU A 36 2.66 1.46 4.96
C LEU A 36 1.53 2.21 4.25
N THR A 37 1.82 3.42 3.77
CA THR A 37 0.83 4.27 3.10
C THR A 37 1.21 4.53 1.64
N VAL A 38 0.20 4.79 0.80
CA VAL A 38 0.38 5.33 -0.55
C VAL A 38 -0.14 6.76 -0.58
N ALA A 39 0.54 7.65 -1.31
CA ALA A 39 0.19 9.06 -1.37
C ALA A 39 0.18 9.61 -2.81
N THR A 40 -0.70 10.57 -3.07
CA THR A 40 -0.72 11.41 -4.27
C THR A 40 -0.51 12.88 -3.88
N PHE A 41 0.10 13.67 -4.77
CA PHE A 41 0.46 15.07 -4.52
C PHE A 41 -0.16 16.00 -5.58
N ARG A 42 -0.78 17.10 -5.15
CA ARG A 42 -1.49 18.06 -6.02
C ARG A 42 -0.60 18.80 -7.03
N LYS A 43 0.67 19.02 -6.70
CA LYS A 43 1.67 19.66 -7.57
C LYS A 43 3.04 19.03 -7.28
N PRO A 44 3.48 18.03 -8.05
CA PRO A 44 4.76 17.36 -7.80
C PRO A 44 5.96 18.33 -7.84
N ASP A 45 5.84 19.47 -8.54
CA ASP A 45 6.91 20.47 -8.69
C ASP A 45 6.88 21.59 -7.64
N ALA A 46 5.96 21.54 -6.67
CA ALA A 46 5.88 22.55 -5.61
C ALA A 46 6.92 22.26 -4.51
N VAL A 47 7.77 23.25 -4.21
CA VAL A 47 8.83 23.22 -3.18
C VAL A 47 8.32 22.81 -1.78
N LEU A 48 7.02 22.94 -1.53
CA LEU A 48 6.31 22.37 -0.38
C LEU A 48 5.18 21.49 -0.89
N PHE A 49 5.18 20.21 -0.50
CA PHE A 49 4.16 19.18 -0.78
C PHE A 49 2.77 19.52 -0.23
N LYS A 50 2.17 20.63 -0.67
CA LYS A 50 0.84 21.06 -0.25
C LYS A 50 -0.22 20.16 -0.89
N GLY A 51 -1.08 19.59 -0.04
CA GLY A 51 -2.24 18.81 -0.48
C GLY A 51 -1.98 17.33 -0.73
N GLN A 52 -1.05 16.72 0.01
CA GLN A 52 -0.91 15.26 0.05
C GLN A 52 -2.25 14.61 0.41
N GLN A 53 -2.67 13.61 -0.37
CA GLN A 53 -3.75 12.70 0.00
C GLN A 53 -3.14 11.31 0.12
N ASN A 54 -3.43 10.60 1.21
CA ASN A 54 -2.88 9.28 1.47
C ASN A 54 -3.91 8.32 2.06
N THR A 55 -3.56 7.03 2.05
CA THR A 55 -4.32 5.95 2.70
C THR A 55 -3.38 4.78 2.98
N SER A 56 -3.68 4.00 4.02
CA SER A 56 -2.98 2.75 4.34
C SER A 56 -3.13 1.71 3.22
N LEU A 57 -2.20 0.76 3.22
CA LEU A 57 -2.17 -0.38 2.31
C LEU A 57 -2.43 -1.70 3.04
N SER A 58 -3.40 -2.46 2.54
CA SER A 58 -3.52 -3.89 2.81
C SER A 58 -2.66 -4.71 1.83
N ALA A 59 -2.21 -5.91 2.23
CA ALA A 59 -1.33 -6.75 1.42
C ALA A 59 -1.80 -8.20 1.30
N TRP A 60 -1.51 -8.81 0.15
CA TRP A 60 -1.62 -10.25 -0.09
C TRP A 60 -0.26 -10.74 -0.54
N VAL A 61 0.16 -11.91 -0.05
CA VAL A 61 1.48 -12.48 -0.39
C VAL A 61 1.30 -13.88 -0.96
N CYS A 62 1.90 -14.13 -2.12
CA CYS A 62 2.00 -15.48 -2.65
C CYS A 62 3.04 -16.27 -1.84
N ALA A 63 2.64 -17.35 -1.20
CA ALA A 63 3.55 -18.17 -0.40
C ALA A 63 4.59 -18.91 -1.27
N ALA A 64 4.25 -19.20 -2.53
CA ALA A 64 5.12 -19.95 -3.44
C ALA A 64 6.25 -19.10 -4.05
N CYS A 65 5.99 -17.84 -4.39
CA CYS A 65 6.97 -17.01 -5.12
C CYS A 65 7.24 -15.63 -4.50
N GLY A 66 6.61 -15.32 -3.35
CA GLY A 66 6.83 -14.08 -2.61
C GLY A 66 6.27 -12.82 -3.29
N PHE A 67 5.51 -12.94 -4.38
CA PHE A 67 4.85 -11.79 -4.99
C PHE A 67 3.87 -11.13 -4.00
N VAL A 68 4.01 -9.82 -3.80
CA VAL A 68 3.16 -9.02 -2.92
C VAL A 68 2.23 -8.15 -3.75
N GLU A 69 0.95 -8.18 -3.44
CA GLU A 69 -0.10 -7.35 -4.05
C GLU A 69 -0.65 -6.39 -2.99
N PHE A 70 -0.47 -5.08 -3.21
CA PHE A 70 -0.98 -4.04 -2.32
C PHE A 70 -2.33 -3.50 -2.79
N TYR A 71 -3.17 -3.11 -1.84
CA TYR A 71 -4.43 -2.41 -2.07
C TYR A 71 -4.54 -1.21 -1.15
N ALA A 72 -4.87 -0.04 -1.72
CA ALA A 72 -5.31 1.12 -0.95
C ALA A 72 -6.61 0.80 -0.21
N ASP A 73 -6.65 1.09 1.08
CA ASP A 73 -7.84 0.81 1.90
C ASP A 73 -8.98 1.78 1.58
N SER A 74 -8.65 3.05 1.32
CA SER A 74 -9.61 4.07 0.91
C SER A 74 -9.24 4.70 -0.45
N PRO A 75 -9.30 3.95 -1.57
CA PRO A 75 -8.77 4.42 -2.85
C PRO A 75 -9.48 5.68 -3.40
N LYS A 76 -10.72 5.94 -2.96
CA LYS A 76 -11.46 7.15 -3.36
C LYS A 76 -10.85 8.44 -2.80
N THR A 77 -10.15 8.39 -1.67
CA THR A 77 -9.48 9.57 -1.09
C THR A 77 -8.28 10.01 -1.91
N LEU A 78 -7.72 9.09 -2.72
CA LEU A 78 -6.60 9.36 -3.62
C LEU A 78 -7.05 10.03 -4.92
N LYS A 79 -8.31 9.81 -5.35
CA LYS A 79 -8.88 10.41 -6.55
C LYS A 79 -9.37 11.82 -6.24
N MET A 80 -8.86 12.80 -6.98
CA MET A 80 -9.39 14.16 -6.94
C MET A 80 -10.77 14.19 -7.63
N ALA A 81 -11.72 14.93 -7.08
CA ALA A 81 -12.87 15.38 -7.85
C ALA A 81 -12.36 16.38 -8.91
N THR A 82 -12.57 16.07 -10.18
CA THR A 82 -12.39 17.05 -11.27
C THR A 82 -13.44 18.14 -11.06
N ALA A 83 -12.99 19.37 -10.87
CA ALA A 83 -13.84 20.55 -11.00
C ALA A 83 -14.18 20.78 -12.47
#